data_AF-N4TUV7-F1
#
_entry.id   AF-N4TUV7-F1
#
_cell.length_a   1.000
_cell.length_b   1.000
_cell.length_c   1.000
_cell.angle_alpha   90.00
_cell.angle_beta   90.00
_cell.angle_gamma   90.00
#
_symmetry.space_group_name_H-M   'P 1'
#
loop_
_entity.id
_entity.type
_entity.pdbx_description
1 polymer ?
#
loop_
_entity_poly.entity_id
_entity_poly.type
_entity_poly.pdbx_seq_one_letter_code
_entity_poly.pdbx_strand_id
1 'polypeptide(L)'
;MVATKFLIMAMAAVVTATPVASAPKAESTAWSPLNIEDKIDWDGVDRKAFKDPANWNNTASAGNTKRPADSMVILAGPCEQGTCPDYNAAFDLVYTFTAVPVPITNPNDPPLTIFSSNSDIRVNDCNNCQRTKVGSSLGGTVAGGCLDFTSCGRPQTICVDPGKTRAHRIWKDKNVKTCYNMKVEYLGDCGFVKSRVVLHPTGETACNW
;
A
#
# COMPACT_ATOMS: atom_id res chain seq x y z
N MET A 1 33.52 -78.58 11.59
CA MET A 1 32.29 -77.93 11.09
C MET A 1 31.98 -76.78 12.02
N VAL A 2 32.22 -75.53 11.59
CA VAL A 2 31.94 -74.33 12.39
C VAL A 2 30.99 -73.48 11.55
N ALA A 3 29.78 -73.31 12.05
CA ALA A 3 28.71 -72.55 11.40
C ALA A 3 28.85 -71.08 11.74
N THR A 4 29.26 -70.26 10.77
CA THR A 4 29.29 -68.81 10.93
C THR A 4 27.99 -68.22 10.41
N LYS A 5 27.09 -67.87 11.33
CA LYS A 5 25.85 -67.12 11.06
C LYS A 5 26.21 -65.68 10.67
N PHE A 6 25.95 -65.30 9.42
CA PHE A 6 25.97 -63.90 9.00
C PHE A 6 24.65 -63.25 9.40
N LEU A 7 24.70 -62.32 10.36
CA LEU A 7 23.61 -61.40 10.66
C LEU A 7 23.66 -60.24 9.66
N ILE A 8 22.64 -60.11 8.82
CA ILE A 8 22.42 -58.94 7.98
C ILE A 8 21.72 -57.89 8.86
N MET A 9 22.44 -56.85 9.29
CA MET A 9 21.81 -55.66 9.87
C MET A 9 21.31 -54.78 8.72
N ALA A 10 19.98 -54.71 8.55
CA ALA A 10 19.33 -53.70 7.73
C ALA A 10 19.41 -52.35 8.46
N MET A 11 20.25 -51.43 7.97
CA MET A 11 20.20 -50.04 8.41
C MET A 11 19.03 -49.36 7.71
N ALA A 12 17.91 -49.20 8.43
CA ALA A 12 16.85 -48.28 8.01
C ALA A 12 17.36 -46.85 8.17
N ALA A 13 17.79 -46.24 7.06
CA ALA A 13 18.06 -44.81 7.01
C ALA A 13 16.73 -44.07 7.13
N VAL A 14 16.39 -43.62 8.34
CA VAL A 14 15.31 -42.65 8.55
C VAL A 14 15.79 -41.32 7.96
N VAL A 15 15.42 -41.07 6.70
CA VAL A 15 15.51 -39.73 6.12
C VAL A 15 14.50 -38.87 6.87
N THR A 16 14.96 -38.24 7.94
CA THR A 16 14.22 -37.14 8.55
C THR A 16 14.21 -36.03 7.51
N ALA A 17 13.06 -35.84 6.86
CA ALA A 17 12.83 -34.68 6.02
C ALA A 17 13.05 -33.45 6.93
N THR A 18 14.15 -32.72 6.68
CA THR A 18 14.34 -31.41 7.29
C THR A 18 13.10 -30.59 6.93
N PRO A 19 12.40 -30.01 7.91
CA PRO A 19 11.27 -29.15 7.60
C PRO A 19 11.80 -28.05 6.69
N VAL A 20 11.20 -27.92 5.51
CA VAL A 20 11.46 -26.82 4.58
C VAL A 20 11.42 -25.55 5.40
N ALA A 21 12.54 -24.82 5.43
CA ALA A 21 12.65 -23.55 6.12
C ALA A 21 11.44 -22.71 5.72
N SER A 22 10.49 -22.57 6.66
CA SER A 22 9.29 -21.79 6.41
C SER A 22 9.77 -20.40 6.07
N ALA A 23 9.27 -19.84 4.96
CA ALA A 23 9.56 -18.46 4.57
C ALA A 23 9.44 -17.59 5.83
N PRO A 24 10.41 -16.68 6.08
CA PRO A 24 10.40 -15.87 7.28
C PRO A 24 9.02 -15.24 7.40
N LYS A 25 8.37 -15.50 8.55
CA LYS A 25 7.10 -14.90 8.93
C LYS A 25 7.26 -13.41 8.67
N ALA A 26 6.38 -12.82 7.85
CA ALA A 26 6.42 -11.39 7.57
C ALA A 26 6.55 -10.67 8.91
N GLU A 27 7.72 -10.03 9.13
CA GLU A 27 7.90 -9.20 10.30
C GLU A 27 6.74 -8.22 10.29
N SER A 28 5.98 -8.18 11.39
CA SER A 28 5.04 -7.10 11.61
C SER A 28 5.86 -5.84 11.84
N THR A 29 6.43 -5.28 10.78
CA THR A 29 7.02 -3.95 10.81
C THR A 29 5.84 -3.05 11.13
N ALA A 30 5.78 -2.53 12.35
CA ALA A 30 4.78 -1.55 12.72
C ALA A 30 4.92 -0.36 11.76
N TRP A 31 3.97 -0.23 10.83
CA TRP A 31 3.97 0.82 9.82
C TRP A 31 3.84 2.15 10.52
N SER A 32 4.77 3.05 10.26
CA SER A 32 4.77 4.37 10.85
C SER A 32 4.00 5.30 9.90
N PRO A 33 2.86 5.89 10.31
CA PRO A 33 2.17 6.83 9.45
C PRO A 33 3.01 8.10 9.28
N LEU A 34 2.96 8.72 8.10
CA LEU A 34 3.58 10.02 7.86
C LEU A 34 2.63 11.12 8.33
N ASN A 35 3.06 12.01 9.22
CA ASN A 35 2.27 13.17 9.63
C ASN A 35 2.24 14.23 8.51
N ILE A 36 1.05 14.71 8.18
CA ILE A 36 0.79 15.70 7.13
C ILE A 36 -0.21 16.79 7.59
N GLU A 37 -0.46 16.91 8.89
CA GLU A 37 -1.50 17.80 9.42
C GLU A 37 -1.32 19.27 8.98
N ASP A 38 -0.07 19.72 8.89
CA ASP A 38 0.33 21.05 8.42
C ASP A 38 0.30 21.22 6.89
N LYS A 39 0.06 20.13 6.14
CA LYS A 39 0.01 20.10 4.67
C LYS A 39 -1.40 19.96 4.11
N ILE A 40 -2.41 19.93 4.96
CA ILE A 40 -3.80 19.81 4.54
C ILE A 40 -4.36 21.22 4.31
N ASP A 41 -4.99 21.41 3.16
CA ASP A 41 -5.88 22.54 2.95
C ASP A 41 -7.13 22.35 3.81
N TRP A 42 -7.31 23.28 4.74
CA TRP A 42 -8.42 23.29 5.64
C TRP A 42 -9.43 24.38 5.32
N ASP A 43 -9.21 25.15 4.25
CA ASP A 43 -10.11 26.19 3.82
C ASP A 43 -11.43 25.58 3.36
N GLY A 44 -12.52 26.16 3.85
CA GLY A 44 -13.88 25.66 3.64
C GLY A 44 -14.19 24.33 4.32
N VAL A 45 -13.28 23.77 5.16
CA VAL A 45 -13.58 22.58 5.96
C VAL A 45 -14.25 22.98 7.27
N ASP A 46 -15.48 22.52 7.47
CA ASP A 46 -16.13 22.61 8.78
C ASP A 46 -15.41 21.69 9.78
N ARG A 47 -14.65 22.30 10.69
CA ARG A 47 -13.88 21.62 11.74
C ARG A 47 -14.76 20.93 12.77
N LYS A 48 -15.97 21.41 13.00
CA LYS A 48 -16.93 20.79 13.91
C LYS A 48 -17.51 19.54 13.26
N ALA A 49 -17.89 19.64 11.98
CA ALA A 49 -18.31 18.48 11.20
C ALA A 49 -17.19 17.43 11.08
N PHE A 50 -15.94 17.86 10.88
CA PHE A 50 -14.79 16.95 10.83
C PHE A 50 -14.54 16.23 12.17
N LYS A 51 -14.90 16.82 13.30
CA LYS A 51 -14.77 16.17 14.61
C LYS A 51 -15.88 15.15 14.90
N ASP A 52 -16.92 15.11 14.08
CA ASP A 52 -18.03 14.17 14.22
C ASP A 52 -17.79 12.91 13.38
N PRO A 53 -17.56 11.74 14.00
CA PRO A 53 -17.36 10.49 13.28
C PRO A 53 -18.54 10.06 12.41
N ALA A 54 -19.75 10.60 12.61
CA ALA A 54 -20.88 10.36 11.72
C ALA A 54 -20.63 10.86 10.29
N ASN A 55 -19.73 11.83 10.15
CA ASN A 55 -19.36 12.45 8.88
C ASN A 55 -18.19 11.73 8.19
N TRP A 56 -17.71 10.62 8.77
CA TRP A 56 -16.50 9.93 8.34
C TRP A 56 -16.83 8.73 7.48
N ASN A 57 -16.47 8.79 6.20
CA ASN A 57 -16.47 7.63 5.33
C ASN A 57 -15.15 6.86 5.46
N ASN A 58 -15.16 5.94 6.42
CA ASN A 58 -14.05 5.03 6.70
C ASN A 58 -14.09 3.74 5.89
N THR A 59 -15.02 3.57 4.93
CA THR A 59 -15.16 2.29 4.25
C THR A 59 -13.85 1.96 3.54
N ALA A 60 -13.15 0.97 4.07
CA ALA A 60 -12.02 0.31 3.42
C ALA A 60 -12.61 -0.56 2.32
N SER A 61 -13.07 0.05 1.24
CA SER A 61 -13.47 -0.72 0.07
C SER A 61 -12.19 -1.20 -0.61
N ALA A 62 -11.96 -2.52 -0.56
CA ALA A 62 -10.96 -3.18 -1.38
C ALA A 62 -11.39 -3.04 -2.85
N GLY A 63 -11.00 -1.93 -3.47
CA GLY A 63 -11.17 -1.70 -4.89
C GLY A 63 -9.88 -2.02 -5.61
N ASN A 64 -9.95 -2.87 -6.64
CA ASN A 64 -8.85 -3.09 -7.57
C ASN A 64 -9.25 -2.52 -8.92
N THR A 65 -8.54 -1.51 -9.39
CA THR A 65 -8.69 -1.02 -10.77
C THR A 65 -7.51 -1.50 -11.58
N LYS A 66 -7.77 -2.18 -12.71
CA LYS A 66 -6.76 -2.60 -13.68
C LYS A 66 -6.95 -1.83 -14.98
N ARG A 67 -5.88 -1.30 -15.56
CA ARG A 67 -5.95 -0.59 -16.85
C ARG A 67 -4.65 -0.76 -17.63
N PRO A 68 -4.67 -0.89 -18.97
CA PRO A 68 -3.45 -0.90 -19.75
C PRO A 68 -2.66 0.42 -19.58
N ALA A 69 -1.34 0.34 -19.68
CA ALA A 69 -0.43 1.47 -19.43
C ALA A 69 -0.50 2.62 -20.45
N ASP A 70 -1.29 2.47 -21.52
CA ASP A 70 -1.59 3.54 -22.48
C ASP A 70 -2.49 4.65 -21.88
N SER A 71 -3.12 4.37 -20.74
CA SER A 71 -3.92 5.31 -19.96
C SER A 71 -3.16 6.14 -18.92
N MET A 72 -1.83 6.10 -19.01
CA MET A 72 -0.91 6.66 -18.03
C MET A 72 -0.91 8.20 -18.06
N VAL A 73 -1.34 8.83 -16.97
CA VAL A 73 -1.09 10.25 -16.69
C VAL A 73 0.06 10.30 -15.69
N ILE A 74 1.29 10.39 -16.18
CA ILE A 74 2.48 10.61 -15.35
C ILE A 74 2.44 12.05 -14.82
N LEU A 75 2.71 12.23 -13.52
CA LEU A 75 2.70 13.54 -12.82
C LEU A 75 1.32 14.18 -12.83
N ALA A 76 0.31 13.39 -12.48
CA ALA A 76 -1.04 13.92 -12.33
C ALA A 76 -1.09 14.91 -11.14
N GLY A 77 -1.90 15.96 -11.24
CA GLY A 77 -2.01 17.01 -10.22
C GLY A 77 -2.81 16.57 -8.97
N PRO A 78 -3.16 17.50 -8.07
CA PRO A 78 -3.96 17.18 -6.88
C PRO A 78 -5.39 16.69 -7.21
N CYS A 79 -5.97 17.16 -8.32
CA CYS A 79 -7.35 16.83 -8.71
C CYS A 79 -7.53 15.46 -9.31
N GLU A 80 -6.64 15.11 -10.22
CA GLU A 80 -6.74 13.88 -10.97
C GLU A 80 -5.52 13.02 -10.67
N GLN A 81 -5.75 11.76 -10.34
CA GLN A 81 -4.70 10.78 -10.11
C GLN A 81 -5.04 9.52 -10.89
N GLY A 82 -4.13 9.13 -11.77
CA GLY A 82 -4.27 7.93 -12.59
C GLY A 82 -4.16 6.63 -11.78
N THR A 83 -4.38 5.52 -12.47
CA THR A 83 -4.18 4.16 -11.93
C THR A 83 -2.71 3.78 -11.91
N CYS A 84 -1.90 4.33 -12.82
CA CYS A 84 -0.47 4.05 -12.91
C CYS A 84 0.34 4.86 -11.88
N PRO A 85 1.50 4.34 -11.44
CA PRO A 85 2.44 5.12 -10.66
C PRO A 85 2.96 6.36 -11.40
N ASP A 86 3.25 7.42 -10.65
CA ASP A 86 3.93 8.60 -11.15
C ASP A 86 5.46 8.39 -11.20
N TYR A 87 6.19 9.41 -11.69
CA TYR A 87 7.66 9.48 -11.63
C TYR A 87 8.42 8.32 -12.30
N ASN A 88 7.81 7.66 -13.28
CA ASN A 88 8.38 6.48 -13.96
C ASN A 88 8.81 5.37 -12.98
N ALA A 89 8.08 5.22 -11.88
CA ALA A 89 8.33 4.18 -10.89
C ALA A 89 7.55 2.90 -11.20
N ALA A 90 8.09 1.76 -10.77
CA ALA A 90 7.39 0.47 -10.87
C ALA A 90 6.16 0.39 -9.95
N PHE A 91 6.18 1.13 -8.84
CA PHE A 91 5.07 1.27 -7.91
C PHE A 91 5.19 2.59 -7.16
N ASP A 92 4.10 3.05 -6.56
CA ASP A 92 4.09 4.14 -5.58
C ASP A 92 2.94 3.96 -4.58
N LEU A 93 2.87 4.85 -3.59
CA LEU A 93 1.71 5.01 -2.72
C LEU A 93 1.12 6.41 -2.95
N VAL A 94 -0.17 6.48 -3.30
CA VAL A 94 -0.91 7.74 -3.38
C VAL A 94 -1.88 7.87 -2.21
N TYR A 95 -1.72 8.93 -1.43
CA TYR A 95 -2.66 9.34 -0.39
C TYR A 95 -3.58 10.43 -0.90
N THR A 96 -4.85 10.32 -0.53
CA THR A 96 -5.89 11.30 -0.84
C THR A 96 -6.72 11.56 0.39
N PHE A 97 -6.91 12.83 0.74
CA PHE A 97 -7.92 13.27 1.70
C PHE A 97 -8.95 14.14 0.99
N THR A 98 -10.23 13.89 1.23
CA THR A 98 -11.35 14.62 0.64
C THR A 98 -12.36 15.08 1.68
N ALA A 99 -12.98 16.22 1.41
CA ALA A 99 -14.13 16.76 2.09
C ALA A 99 -15.21 17.06 1.04
N VAL A 100 -16.20 16.19 0.93
CA VAL A 100 -17.25 16.26 -0.09
C VAL A 100 -18.54 16.80 0.53
N PRO A 101 -19.02 17.99 0.12
CA PRO A 101 -20.33 18.48 0.54
C PRO A 101 -21.44 17.56 0.03
N VAL A 102 -22.38 17.21 0.89
CA VAL A 102 -23.60 16.50 0.51
C VAL A 102 -24.69 17.54 0.25
N PRO A 103 -25.35 17.51 -0.93
CA PRO A 103 -26.45 18.41 -1.21
C PRO A 103 -27.54 18.30 -0.13
N ILE A 104 -28.00 19.43 0.38
CA ILE A 104 -29.12 19.49 1.33
C ILE A 104 -30.39 19.08 0.58
N THR A 105 -30.94 17.91 0.93
CA THR A 105 -32.19 17.40 0.33
C THR A 105 -33.43 17.85 1.11
N ASN A 106 -33.28 18.22 2.38
CA ASN A 106 -34.32 18.82 3.23
C ASN A 106 -33.78 20.12 3.85
N PRO A 107 -34.46 21.28 3.70
CA PRO A 107 -33.99 22.56 4.22
C PRO A 107 -33.70 22.62 5.73
N ASN A 108 -34.24 21.67 6.50
CA ASN A 108 -34.03 21.58 7.95
C ASN A 108 -32.84 20.69 8.34
N ASP A 109 -32.24 19.98 7.38
CA ASP A 109 -31.06 19.16 7.65
C ASP A 109 -29.83 20.06 7.76
N PRO A 110 -28.94 19.82 8.74
CA PRO A 110 -27.67 20.54 8.80
C PRO A 110 -26.84 20.23 7.54
N PRO A 111 -26.05 21.19 7.03
CA PRO A 111 -25.11 20.91 5.94
C PRO A 111 -24.17 19.78 6.33
N LEU A 112 -24.19 18.71 5.54
CA LEU A 112 -23.38 17.52 5.77
C LEU A 112 -22.15 17.54 4.85
N THR A 113 -20.96 17.32 5.41
CA THR A 113 -19.73 17.11 4.64
C THR A 113 -19.21 15.72 4.95
N ILE A 114 -19.00 14.89 3.94
CA ILE A 114 -18.40 13.57 4.11
C ILE A 114 -16.89 13.69 3.96
N PHE A 115 -16.17 13.23 4.98
CA PHE A 115 -14.72 13.17 5.00
C PHE A 115 -14.25 11.76 4.66
N SER A 116 -13.33 11.64 3.71
CA SER A 116 -12.77 10.33 3.35
C SER A 116 -11.28 10.43 3.03
N SER A 117 -10.53 9.37 3.33
CA SER A 117 -9.15 9.25 2.86
C SER A 117 -8.82 7.85 2.39
N ASN A 118 -7.88 7.78 1.45
CA ASN A 118 -7.40 6.55 0.84
C ASN A 118 -5.88 6.63 0.70
N SER A 119 -5.19 5.59 1.15
CA SER A 119 -3.80 5.31 0.79
C SER A 119 -3.81 4.12 -0.17
N ASP A 120 -3.48 4.34 -1.43
CA ASP A 120 -3.52 3.32 -2.47
C ASP A 120 -2.11 3.02 -2.97
N ILE A 121 -1.73 1.73 -3.01
CA ILE A 121 -0.53 1.31 -3.73
C ILE A 121 -0.90 1.19 -5.20
N ARG A 122 -0.15 1.89 -6.05
CA ARG A 122 -0.23 1.73 -7.51
C ARG A 122 0.97 0.93 -7.99
N VAL A 123 0.78 0.10 -9.00
CA VAL A 123 1.81 -0.78 -9.57
C VAL A 123 1.69 -0.76 -11.08
N ASN A 124 2.82 -0.68 -11.79
CA ASN A 124 2.89 -0.89 -13.23
C ASN A 124 3.82 -2.08 -13.52
N ASP A 125 3.21 -3.24 -13.72
CA ASP A 125 3.92 -4.45 -14.12
C ASP A 125 3.35 -4.96 -15.44
N CYS A 126 4.22 -5.38 -16.37
CA CYS A 126 3.82 -5.85 -17.71
C CYS A 126 2.89 -4.89 -18.46
N ASN A 127 3.14 -3.58 -18.34
CA ASN A 127 2.31 -2.53 -18.96
C ASN A 127 0.82 -2.60 -18.54
N ASN A 128 0.56 -3.10 -17.32
CA ASN A 128 -0.77 -3.14 -16.73
C ASN A 128 -0.74 -2.48 -15.36
N CYS A 129 -1.41 -1.34 -15.29
CA CYS A 129 -1.49 -0.55 -14.08
C CYS A 129 -2.56 -1.10 -13.15
N GLN A 130 -2.19 -1.24 -11.89
CA GLN A 130 -3.08 -1.69 -10.82
C GLN A 130 -3.08 -0.65 -9.72
N ARG A 131 -4.24 -0.34 -9.16
CA ARG A 131 -4.39 0.51 -7.98
C ARG A 131 -5.21 -0.22 -6.94
N THR A 132 -4.68 -0.31 -5.72
CA THR A 132 -5.32 -1.00 -4.60
C THR A 132 -5.18 -0.22 -3.31
N LYS A 133 -6.30 0.02 -2.63
CA LYS A 133 -6.33 0.64 -1.30
C LYS A 133 -5.66 -0.27 -0.27
N VAL A 134 -4.72 0.27 0.49
CA VAL A 134 -4.00 -0.43 1.59
C VAL A 134 -4.20 0.22 2.95
N GLY A 135 -4.71 1.45 3.01
CA GLY A 135 -4.90 2.16 4.27
C GLY A 135 -5.84 3.35 4.17
N SER A 136 -6.24 3.84 5.33
CA SER A 136 -6.99 5.09 5.55
C SER A 136 -6.67 5.58 6.95
N SER A 137 -6.62 6.89 7.13
CA SER A 137 -6.26 7.51 8.41
C SER A 137 -6.89 8.90 8.58
N LEU A 138 -7.99 9.17 7.87
CA LEU A 138 -8.80 10.41 7.87
C LEU A 138 -8.11 11.66 8.42
N GLY A 139 -7.43 12.40 7.53
CA GLY A 139 -6.78 13.66 7.89
C GLY A 139 -5.60 13.49 8.86
N GLY A 140 -4.60 14.35 8.73
CA GLY A 140 -3.45 14.42 9.63
C GLY A 140 -2.34 13.40 9.37
N THR A 141 -2.63 12.22 8.82
CA THR A 141 -1.57 11.26 8.46
C THR A 141 -1.80 10.52 7.15
N VAL A 142 -0.71 10.06 6.53
CA VAL A 142 -0.70 9.07 5.44
C VAL A 142 -0.45 7.68 6.03
N ALA A 143 -1.42 6.78 5.88
CA ALA A 143 -1.29 5.40 6.31
C ALA A 143 -0.42 4.58 5.35
N GLY A 144 0.52 3.82 5.91
CA GLY A 144 1.23 2.77 5.17
C GLY A 144 0.43 1.49 5.08
N GLY A 145 1.01 0.49 4.43
CA GLY A 145 0.39 -0.83 4.34
C GLY A 145 1.12 -1.78 3.41
N CYS A 146 0.63 -3.01 3.39
CA CYS A 146 1.11 -4.07 2.49
C CYS A 146 0.01 -4.52 1.54
N LEU A 147 0.43 -4.87 0.33
CA LEU A 147 -0.39 -5.47 -0.70
C LEU A 147 0.23 -6.80 -1.12
N ASP A 148 -0.52 -7.88 -0.87
CA ASP A 148 -0.25 -9.20 -1.43
C ASP A 148 -1.09 -9.39 -2.70
N PHE A 149 -0.43 -9.68 -3.83
CA PHE A 149 -1.12 -9.79 -5.12
C PHE A 149 -0.30 -10.59 -6.13
N THR A 150 -0.88 -10.79 -7.32
CA THR A 150 -0.20 -11.40 -8.46
C THR A 150 -0.25 -10.44 -9.64
N SER A 151 0.91 -10.19 -10.25
CA SER A 151 1.02 -9.46 -11.52
C SER A 151 1.98 -10.21 -12.43
N CYS A 152 1.81 -10.12 -13.75
CA CYS A 152 2.64 -10.87 -14.70
C CYS A 152 2.72 -12.39 -14.44
N GLY A 153 1.69 -12.98 -13.81
CA GLY A 153 1.70 -14.39 -13.39
C GLY A 153 2.63 -14.71 -12.21
N ARG A 154 3.21 -13.70 -11.55
CA ARG A 154 4.16 -13.85 -10.46
C ARG A 154 3.56 -13.32 -9.14
N PRO A 155 3.47 -14.15 -8.09
CA PRO A 155 3.00 -13.70 -6.78
C PRO A 155 4.03 -12.79 -6.12
N GLN A 156 3.56 -11.73 -5.47
CA GLN A 156 4.42 -10.76 -4.80
C GLN A 156 3.74 -10.03 -3.64
N THR A 157 4.58 -9.38 -2.83
CA THR A 157 4.18 -8.43 -1.80
C THR A 157 4.84 -7.08 -2.07
N ILE A 158 4.10 -5.99 -1.93
CA ILE A 158 4.68 -4.65 -1.80
C ILE A 158 4.21 -4.06 -0.48
N CYS A 159 5.14 -3.54 0.31
CA CYS A 159 4.82 -2.82 1.53
C CYS A 159 5.48 -1.44 1.53
N VAL A 160 4.74 -0.42 1.95
CA VAL A 160 5.19 0.97 2.03
C VAL A 160 5.02 1.48 3.46
N ASP A 161 6.09 2.09 3.99
CA ASP A 161 6.18 2.71 5.31
C ASP A 161 6.39 4.23 5.15
N PRO A 162 5.31 5.02 5.07
CA PRO A 162 5.40 6.44 4.77
C PRO A 162 6.21 7.23 5.80
N GLY A 163 6.01 6.96 7.09
CA GLY A 163 6.65 7.68 8.19
C GLY A 163 8.15 7.43 8.31
N LYS A 164 8.66 6.35 7.68
CA LYS A 164 10.10 6.07 7.57
C LYS A 164 10.61 6.16 6.14
N THR A 165 9.79 6.66 5.21
CA THR A 165 10.13 6.86 3.80
C THR A 165 10.85 5.67 3.16
N ARG A 166 10.30 4.47 3.37
CA ARG A 166 10.89 3.22 2.89
C ARG A 166 9.81 2.26 2.38
N ALA A 167 10.21 1.36 1.50
CA ALA A 167 9.34 0.30 1.00
C ALA A 167 10.13 -0.98 0.74
N HIS A 168 9.44 -2.10 0.64
CA HIS A 168 10.00 -3.31 0.05
C HIS A 168 9.05 -3.97 -0.93
N ARG A 169 9.63 -4.72 -1.86
CA ARG A 169 8.94 -5.59 -2.79
C ARG A 169 9.52 -6.99 -2.67
N ILE A 170 8.67 -8.00 -2.53
CA ILE A 170 9.06 -9.40 -2.44
C ILE A 170 8.42 -10.15 -3.60
N TRP A 171 9.23 -10.65 -4.52
CA TRP A 171 8.79 -11.62 -5.53
C TRP A 171 8.79 -13.01 -4.89
N LYS A 172 7.60 -13.55 -4.59
CA LYS A 172 7.43 -14.79 -3.82
C LYS A 172 7.84 -16.05 -4.59
N ASP A 173 7.80 -16.01 -5.92
CA ASP A 173 8.23 -17.12 -6.79
C ASP A 173 9.71 -17.47 -6.63
N LYS A 174 10.56 -16.47 -6.40
CA LYS A 174 12.02 -16.63 -6.22
C LYS A 174 12.51 -16.21 -4.83
N ASN A 175 11.60 -15.80 -3.95
CA ASN A 175 11.89 -15.24 -2.63
C ASN A 175 12.91 -14.08 -2.69
N VAL A 176 12.78 -13.19 -3.68
CA VAL A 176 13.68 -12.03 -3.84
C VAL A 176 13.04 -10.80 -3.19
N LYS A 177 13.66 -10.29 -2.12
CA LYS A 177 13.29 -9.04 -1.45
C LYS A 177 14.18 -7.90 -1.96
N THR A 178 13.56 -6.85 -2.48
CA THR A 178 14.23 -5.57 -2.82
C THR A 178 13.66 -4.48 -1.92
N CYS A 179 14.53 -3.68 -1.32
CA CYS A 179 14.13 -2.55 -0.48
C CYS A 179 14.43 -1.23 -1.19
N TYR A 180 13.64 -0.19 -0.89
CA TYR A 180 13.69 1.09 -1.56
C TYR A 180 13.68 2.24 -0.55
N ASN A 181 14.44 3.29 -0.87
CA ASN A 181 14.18 4.61 -0.32
C ASN A 181 13.01 5.23 -1.09
N MET A 182 12.11 5.88 -0.35
CA MET A 182 10.95 6.55 -0.93
C MET A 182 11.13 8.06 -0.82
N LYS A 183 10.66 8.80 -1.83
CA LYS A 183 10.53 10.26 -1.77
C LYS A 183 9.05 10.62 -1.63
N VAL A 184 8.79 11.60 -0.78
CA VAL A 184 7.45 12.16 -0.55
C VAL A 184 7.28 13.38 -1.43
N GLU A 185 6.18 13.43 -2.17
CA GLU A 185 5.79 14.53 -3.04
C GLU A 185 4.41 15.03 -2.59
N TYR A 186 4.34 16.28 -2.17
CA TYR A 186 3.10 16.94 -1.77
C TYR A 186 2.51 17.65 -2.97
N LEU A 187 1.44 17.09 -3.54
CA LEU A 187 0.80 17.63 -4.74
C LEU A 187 -0.21 18.74 -4.42
N GLY A 188 -0.56 18.92 -3.15
CA GLY A 188 -1.48 19.95 -2.67
C GLY A 188 -2.94 19.49 -2.67
N ASP A 189 -3.84 20.45 -2.84
CA ASP A 189 -5.28 20.28 -2.78
C ASP A 189 -5.96 20.72 -4.09
N CYS A 190 -7.23 20.39 -4.24
CA CYS A 190 -8.12 21.13 -5.11
C CYS A 190 -9.61 20.84 -4.82
N GLY A 191 -10.40 21.91 -4.63
CA GLY A 191 -11.84 21.80 -4.41
C GLY A 191 -12.18 20.90 -3.23
N PHE A 192 -12.75 19.71 -3.53
CA PHE A 192 -13.10 18.71 -2.53
C PHE A 192 -11.90 17.85 -2.08
N VAL A 193 -10.80 17.81 -2.84
CA VAL A 193 -9.54 17.18 -2.42
C VAL A 193 -8.82 18.17 -1.51
N LYS A 194 -8.57 17.78 -0.27
CA LYS A 194 -7.94 18.63 0.75
C LYS A 194 -6.46 18.36 0.94
N SER A 195 -5.99 17.19 0.50
CA SER A 195 -4.57 16.90 0.39
C SER A 195 -4.33 15.71 -0.53
N ARG A 196 -3.25 15.79 -1.29
CA ARG A 196 -2.72 14.72 -2.12
C ARG A 196 -1.23 14.57 -1.89
N VAL A 197 -0.81 13.34 -1.60
CA VAL A 197 0.60 13.00 -1.39
C VAL A 197 0.93 11.76 -2.22
N VAL A 198 2.09 11.76 -2.87
CA VAL A 198 2.62 10.60 -3.58
C VAL A 198 3.96 10.21 -2.95
N LEU A 199 4.14 8.92 -2.68
CA LEU A 199 5.41 8.36 -2.25
C LEU A 199 5.91 7.39 -3.30
N HIS A 200 7.04 7.70 -3.94
CA HIS A 200 7.61 6.84 -4.98
C HIS A 200 9.05 6.43 -4.65
N PRO A 201 9.52 5.26 -5.13
CA PRO A 201 10.92 4.86 -5.02
C PRO A 201 11.86 5.85 -5.71
N THR A 202 13.00 6.11 -5.09
CA THR A 202 14.12 6.88 -5.71
C THR A 202 15.34 6.04 -5.99
N GLY A 203 15.38 4.81 -5.48
CA GLY A 203 16.46 3.86 -5.69
C GLY A 203 16.37 2.68 -4.74
N GLU A 204 17.11 1.63 -5.06
CA GLU A 204 17.26 0.46 -4.20
C GLU A 204 18.18 0.77 -3.01
N THR A 205 17.94 0.11 -1.88
CA THR A 205 18.74 0.20 -0.67
C THR A 205 18.85 -1.17 -0.01
N ALA A 206 19.82 -1.33 0.88
CA ALA A 206 19.98 -2.55 1.65
C ALA A 206 18.76 -2.79 2.57
N CYS A 207 18.31 -4.04 2.63
CA CYS A 207 17.20 -4.46 3.49
C CYS A 207 17.64 -4.69 4.94
N ASN A 208 17.98 -3.61 5.64
CA ASN A 208 18.52 -3.66 7.01
C ASN A 208 17.43 -3.47 8.09
N TRP A 209 16.19 -3.84 7.77
CA TRP A 209 15.02 -3.55 8.57
C TRP A 209 13.87 -4.52 8.36
#